data_AF-A0A558A1B6-F1
#
_entry.id   AF-A0A558A1B6-F1
#
_cell.length_a   1.000
_cell.length_b   1.000
_cell.length_c   1.000
_cell.angle_alpha   90.00
_cell.angle_beta   90.00
_cell.angle_gamma   90.00
#
_symmetry.space_group_name_H-M   'P 1'
#
loop_
_entity.id
_entity.type
_entity.pdbx_description
1 polymer ?
#
loop_
_entity_poly.entity_id
_entity_poly.type
_entity_poly.pdbx_seq_one_letter_code
_entity_poly.pdbx_strand_id
1 'polypeptide(L)'
;MHQAAQDVTHAGQVAGHAVENSVHDAGTTAAGWVDDLAEDISGQEEAPKGRQYVIVDQGDYPEAANHVREAQMGTSWRGDVPYPRMQPMEVTIDREEADERREESMKQVPQTRSGYDRDEYPPAMFSEGGEGSSVKYIDPFDNRGAGSSMRHQVSSLDDGEKVIILAD
;
A
#
# COMPACT_ATOMS: atom_id res chain seq x y z
N MET A 1 61.01 7.92 10.41
CA MET A 1 59.93 7.41 9.54
C MET A 1 59.98 5.90 9.59
N HIS A 2 59.45 5.35 10.69
CA HIS A 2 59.67 3.97 11.14
C HIS A 2 58.49 3.08 10.73
N GLN A 3 58.84 1.99 10.07
CA GLN A 3 58.04 0.78 9.89
C GLN A 3 58.21 -0.08 11.15
N ALA A 4 57.12 -0.53 11.80
CA ALA A 4 57.06 -1.74 12.65
C ALA A 4 55.65 -1.94 13.26
N ALA A 5 55.43 -3.17 13.75
CA ALA A 5 54.28 -3.77 14.44
C ALA A 5 53.27 -4.45 13.49
N GLN A 6 53.15 -5.78 13.37
CA GLN A 6 53.36 -6.90 14.30
C GLN A 6 52.68 -6.68 15.64
N ASP A 7 51.49 -7.26 15.79
CA ASP A 7 50.96 -7.59 17.10
C ASP A 7 50.47 -9.04 17.12
N VAL A 8 51.04 -9.76 18.09
CA VAL A 8 50.78 -11.13 18.49
C VAL A 8 50.43 -11.03 19.97
N THR A 9 49.30 -11.60 20.38
CA THR A 9 49.08 -12.42 21.60
C THR A 9 47.56 -12.56 21.81
N HIS A 10 46.99 -13.78 21.75
CA HIS A 10 46.75 -14.73 22.88
C HIS A 10 45.87 -14.15 23.98
N ALA A 11 44.90 -14.81 24.58
CA ALA A 11 44.31 -16.15 24.48
C ALA A 11 43.04 -16.12 25.34
N GLY A 12 42.10 -17.03 25.09
CA GLY A 12 40.90 -17.17 25.92
C GLY A 12 40.04 -18.35 25.50
N GLN A 13 40.60 -19.56 25.61
CA GLN A 13 39.85 -20.82 25.56
C GLN A 13 38.73 -20.82 26.60
N VAL A 14 37.52 -21.26 26.21
CA VAL A 14 36.70 -22.11 27.07
C VAL A 14 36.14 -23.25 26.22
N ALA A 15 36.32 -24.45 26.74
CA ALA A 15 36.01 -25.72 26.13
C ALA A 15 34.51 -25.95 26.01
N GLY A 16 34.12 -26.73 25.00
CA GLY A 16 32.74 -27.11 24.74
C GLY A 16 32.13 -28.04 25.79
N HIS A 17 30.84 -28.30 25.61
CA HIS A 17 30.21 -29.55 26.03
C HIS A 17 29.19 -29.94 24.96
N ALA A 18 29.34 -31.16 24.46
CA ALA A 18 28.41 -31.84 23.61
C ALA A 18 27.07 -32.02 24.37
N VAL A 19 25.96 -31.76 23.71
CA VAL A 19 24.65 -32.16 24.22
C VAL A 19 24.44 -33.61 23.81
N GLU A 20 24.76 -34.51 24.74
CA GLU A 20 24.39 -35.92 24.64
C GLU A 20 22.88 -36.06 24.79
N ASN A 21 22.29 -36.79 23.84
CA ASN A 21 20.90 -37.19 23.83
C ASN A 21 20.74 -38.32 24.86
N SER A 22 20.24 -38.01 26.06
CA SER A 22 19.90 -39.04 27.05
C SER A 22 18.41 -39.02 27.33
N VAL A 23 17.75 -40.06 26.84
CA VAL A 23 16.37 -40.42 27.17
C VAL A 23 16.38 -40.94 28.61
N HIS A 24 15.71 -40.21 29.51
CA HIS A 24 15.28 -40.75 30.79
C HIS A 24 13.77 -40.56 30.94
N ASP A 25 13.09 -41.69 30.80
CA ASP A 25 11.69 -41.93 31.13
C ASP A 25 11.50 -41.85 32.65
N ALA A 26 10.70 -40.88 33.09
CA ALA A 26 10.06 -40.87 34.40
C ALA A 26 8.74 -40.11 34.26
N GLY A 27 7.64 -40.85 34.29
CA GLY A 27 6.30 -40.39 33.94
C GLY A 27 5.87 -39.10 34.63
N THR A 28 5.43 -38.13 33.83
CA THR A 28 4.58 -37.02 34.24
C THR A 28 3.58 -36.80 33.11
N THR A 29 2.31 -36.74 33.46
CA THR A 29 1.16 -36.83 32.55
C THR A 29 1.09 -35.66 31.57
N ALA A 30 0.51 -35.90 30.40
CA ALA A 30 0.31 -34.94 29.30
C ALA A 30 -0.55 -33.69 29.63
N ALA A 31 -0.93 -33.50 30.90
CA ALA A 31 -1.78 -32.41 31.36
C ALA A 31 -1.01 -31.14 31.76
N GLY A 32 0.32 -31.20 31.92
CA GLY A 32 1.12 -30.04 32.36
C GLY A 32 1.76 -29.21 31.25
N TRP A 33 1.63 -29.62 29.99
CA TRP A 33 2.25 -28.95 28.83
C TRP A 33 1.29 -28.01 28.08
N VAL A 34 0.00 -28.04 28.45
CA VAL A 34 -1.06 -27.32 27.74
C VAL A 34 -1.24 -25.89 28.27
N ASP A 35 -0.89 -25.64 29.54
CA ASP A 35 -1.04 -24.31 30.14
C ASP A 35 0.09 -23.35 29.75
N ASP A 36 1.33 -23.83 29.58
CA ASP A 36 2.49 -22.97 29.25
C ASP A 36 2.49 -22.54 27.76
N LEU A 37 1.80 -23.29 26.89
CA LEU A 37 1.61 -22.92 25.48
C LEU A 37 0.42 -21.95 25.28
N ALA A 38 -0.46 -21.82 26.27
CA ALA A 38 -1.66 -20.99 26.15
C ALA A 38 -1.37 -19.49 26.37
N GLU A 39 -0.31 -19.14 27.10
CA GLU A 39 0.08 -17.73 27.32
C GLU A 39 0.87 -17.13 26.13
N ASP A 40 1.56 -17.95 25.34
CA ASP A 40 2.39 -17.50 24.19
C ASP A 40 1.56 -17.28 22.89
N ILE A 41 0.34 -17.80 22.81
CA ILE A 41 -0.56 -17.66 21.64
C ILE A 41 -1.45 -16.40 21.75
N SER A 42 -1.26 -15.57 22.78
CA SER A 42 -1.99 -14.30 22.94
C SER A 42 -1.48 -13.18 22.02
N GLY A 43 -0.29 -13.35 21.43
CA GLY A 43 0.24 -12.49 20.37
C GLY A 43 -0.24 -12.95 18.99
N GLN A 44 -1.53 -12.82 18.69
CA GLN A 44 -1.99 -12.95 17.31
C GLN A 44 -1.47 -11.75 16.50
N GLU A 45 -0.27 -11.87 15.92
CA GLU A 45 -0.02 -11.18 14.66
C GLU A 45 -1.01 -11.76 13.66
N GLU A 46 -2.07 -10.98 13.38
CA GLU A 46 -3.00 -11.21 12.28
C GLU A 46 -2.20 -11.60 11.04
N ALA A 47 -2.49 -12.77 10.47
CA ALA A 47 -1.85 -13.21 9.23
C ALA A 47 -1.92 -12.06 8.20
N PRO A 48 -0.85 -11.81 7.43
CA PRO A 48 -0.81 -10.64 6.55
C PRO A 48 -2.05 -10.62 5.68
N LYS A 49 -2.88 -9.57 5.83
CA LYS A 49 -4.03 -9.33 4.95
C LYS A 49 -3.52 -9.45 3.51
N GLY A 50 -4.16 -10.30 2.70
CA GLY A 50 -3.83 -10.42 1.28
C GLY A 50 -3.89 -9.06 0.58
N ARG A 51 -3.22 -8.92 -0.57
CA ARG A 51 -3.29 -7.68 -1.36
C ARG A 51 -4.76 -7.34 -1.64
N GLN A 52 -5.15 -6.13 -1.25
CA GLN A 52 -6.47 -5.58 -1.51
C GLN A 52 -6.46 -4.91 -2.88
N TYR A 53 -7.50 -5.15 -3.67
CA TYR A 53 -7.64 -4.62 -5.03
C TYR A 53 -8.86 -3.72 -5.12
N VAL A 54 -8.71 -2.62 -5.84
CA VAL A 54 -9.79 -1.72 -6.25
C VAL A 54 -9.88 -1.78 -7.75
N ILE A 55 -11.02 -2.21 -8.28
CA ILE A 55 -11.25 -2.36 -9.71
C ILE A 55 -12.04 -1.16 -10.21
N VAL A 56 -11.50 -0.48 -11.22
CA VAL A 56 -12.23 0.47 -12.06
C VAL A 56 -12.66 -0.30 -13.31
N ASP A 57 -13.91 -0.77 -13.30
CA ASP A 57 -14.47 -1.63 -14.34
C ASP A 57 -14.47 -0.91 -15.70
N GLN A 58 -13.74 -1.43 -16.68
CA GLN A 58 -13.61 -0.82 -17.99
C GLN A 58 -14.90 -0.92 -18.82
N GLY A 59 -15.75 -1.92 -18.55
CA GLY A 59 -17.04 -2.08 -19.22
C GLY A 59 -18.05 -1.03 -18.80
N ASP A 60 -18.11 -0.75 -17.50
CA ASP A 60 -19.02 0.21 -16.89
C ASP A 60 -18.50 1.66 -16.97
N TYR A 61 -17.20 1.86 -16.75
CA TYR A 61 -16.54 3.17 -16.65
C TYR A 61 -15.30 3.29 -17.57
N PRO A 62 -15.48 3.20 -18.90
CA PRO A 62 -14.37 3.17 -19.85
C PRO A 62 -13.47 4.41 -19.82
N GLU A 63 -13.99 5.61 -19.55
CA GLU A 63 -13.17 6.84 -19.53
C GLU A 63 -12.29 6.91 -18.28
N ALA A 64 -12.84 6.64 -17.09
CA ALA A 64 -12.10 6.55 -15.85
C ALA A 64 -11.05 5.43 -15.88
N ALA A 65 -11.42 4.23 -16.35
CA ALA A 65 -10.50 3.11 -16.50
C ALA A 65 -9.32 3.45 -17.43
N ASN A 66 -9.60 4.17 -18.54
CA ASN A 66 -8.54 4.62 -19.42
C ASN A 66 -7.63 5.68 -18.77
N HIS A 67 -8.19 6.62 -17.99
CA HIS A 67 -7.38 7.60 -17.27
C HIS A 67 -6.45 6.94 -16.24
N VAL A 68 -6.94 5.98 -15.47
CA VAL A 68 -6.14 5.15 -14.55
C VAL A 68 -4.98 4.49 -15.30
N ARG A 69 -5.28 3.79 -16.40
CA ARG A 69 -4.28 3.08 -17.20
C ARG A 69 -3.20 4.02 -17.75
N GLU A 70 -3.60 5.14 -18.34
CA GLU A 70 -2.66 6.14 -18.86
C GLU A 70 -1.74 6.66 -17.76
N ALA A 71 -2.30 7.04 -16.62
CA ALA A 71 -1.55 7.57 -15.48
C ALA A 71 -0.54 6.54 -14.94
N GLN A 72 -0.94 5.29 -14.80
CA GLN A 72 -0.07 4.18 -14.37
C GLN A 72 1.00 3.81 -15.42
N MET A 73 0.74 4.07 -16.71
CA MET A 73 1.67 3.80 -17.82
C MET A 73 2.58 5.00 -18.16
N GLY A 74 2.57 6.07 -17.37
CA GLY A 74 3.47 7.21 -17.55
C GLY A 74 2.89 8.42 -18.27
N THR A 75 1.59 8.42 -18.57
CA THR A 75 0.89 9.56 -19.18
C THR A 75 -0.09 10.16 -18.19
N SER A 76 0.32 11.26 -17.55
CA SER A 76 -0.57 12.06 -16.69
C SER A 76 -1.15 13.25 -17.46
N TRP A 77 -2.21 13.85 -16.94
CA TRP A 77 -2.98 14.90 -17.61
C TRP A 77 -3.11 16.17 -16.76
N ARG A 78 -3.10 17.33 -17.42
CA ARG A 78 -3.56 18.61 -16.87
C ARG A 78 -4.71 19.10 -17.73
N GLY A 79 -5.91 18.61 -17.43
CA GLY A 79 -7.10 18.79 -18.27
C GLY A 79 -6.92 18.03 -19.58
N ASP A 80 -6.77 18.76 -20.69
CA ASP A 80 -6.58 18.20 -22.03
C ASP A 80 -5.10 18.07 -22.43
N VAL A 81 -4.15 18.44 -21.55
CA VAL A 81 -2.71 18.46 -21.86
C VAL A 81 -2.01 17.27 -21.21
N PRO A 82 -1.49 16.30 -21.98
CA PRO A 82 -0.74 15.18 -21.43
C PRO A 82 0.70 15.59 -21.07
N TYR A 83 1.28 14.93 -20.06
CA TYR A 83 2.68 15.08 -19.67
C TYR A 83 3.26 13.75 -19.16
N PRO A 84 4.56 13.50 -19.37
CA PRO A 84 5.18 12.24 -18.99
C PRO A 84 5.41 12.17 -17.48
N ARG A 85 4.54 11.47 -16.77
CA ARG A 85 4.67 11.14 -15.35
C ARG A 85 3.89 9.88 -15.05
N MET A 86 4.56 8.92 -14.43
CA MET A 86 3.95 7.68 -13.94
C MET A 86 3.37 7.91 -12.55
N GLN A 87 2.17 7.42 -12.34
CA GLN A 87 1.47 7.45 -11.05
C GLN A 87 1.48 6.05 -10.41
N PRO A 88 1.45 5.96 -9.07
CA PRO A 88 1.51 4.67 -8.39
C PRO A 88 0.23 3.85 -8.61
N MET A 89 0.39 2.52 -8.66
CA MET A 89 -0.73 1.57 -8.67
C MET A 89 -1.18 1.21 -7.25
N GLU A 90 -0.21 1.05 -6.34
CA GLU A 90 -0.48 0.84 -4.91
C GLU A 90 -0.64 2.20 -4.24
N VAL A 91 -1.77 2.40 -3.58
CA VAL A 91 -2.14 3.64 -2.91
C VAL A 91 -2.60 3.34 -1.48
N THR A 92 -2.48 4.32 -0.60
CA THR A 92 -2.75 4.17 0.83
C THR A 92 -3.99 4.98 1.17
N ILE A 93 -5.00 4.34 1.76
CA ILE A 93 -6.26 4.97 2.11
C ILE A 93 -6.01 6.05 3.17
N ASP A 94 -6.44 7.27 2.90
CA ASP A 94 -6.38 8.39 3.84
C ASP A 94 -7.51 9.36 3.51
N ARG A 95 -8.59 9.27 4.28
CA ARG A 95 -9.82 10.02 4.04
C ARG A 95 -9.85 11.38 4.72
N GLU A 96 -9.01 11.61 5.74
CA GLU A 96 -9.04 12.82 6.56
C GLU A 96 -8.64 14.06 5.75
N GLU A 97 -7.57 13.96 4.96
CA GLU A 97 -7.05 15.07 4.14
C GLU A 97 -7.60 15.09 2.71
N ALA A 98 -8.68 14.36 2.42
CA ALA A 98 -9.18 14.21 1.06
C ALA A 98 -9.65 15.53 0.42
N ASP A 99 -10.22 16.44 1.20
CA ASP A 99 -10.67 17.74 0.71
C ASP A 99 -9.48 18.63 0.34
N GLU A 100 -8.42 18.64 1.17
CA GLU A 100 -7.19 19.42 0.92
C GLU A 100 -6.48 18.94 -0.35
N ARG A 101 -6.31 17.62 -0.50
CA ARG A 101 -5.75 17.02 -1.71
C ARG A 101 -6.58 17.35 -2.94
N ARG A 102 -7.91 17.31 -2.84
CA ARG A 102 -8.78 17.71 -3.96
C ARG A 102 -8.56 19.16 -4.33
N GLU A 103 -8.42 20.07 -3.38
CA GLU A 103 -8.09 21.46 -3.69
C GLU A 103 -6.75 21.60 -4.40
N GLU A 104 -5.72 20.89 -3.95
CA GLU A 104 -4.39 20.89 -4.57
C GLU A 104 -4.39 20.37 -6.00
N SER A 105 -5.07 19.24 -6.25
CA SER A 105 -5.17 18.67 -7.60
C SER A 105 -5.92 19.64 -8.53
N MET A 106 -7.01 20.25 -8.07
CA MET A 106 -7.80 21.20 -8.86
C MET A 106 -7.06 22.51 -9.16
N LYS A 107 -6.11 22.95 -8.32
CA LYS A 107 -5.25 24.11 -8.63
C LYS A 107 -4.38 23.88 -9.86
N GLN A 108 -4.05 22.64 -10.19
CA GLN A 108 -3.26 22.30 -11.39
C GLN A 108 -4.06 22.43 -12.69
N VAL A 109 -5.39 22.33 -12.60
CA VAL A 109 -6.34 22.47 -13.72
C VAL A 109 -7.48 23.38 -13.27
N PRO A 110 -7.23 24.71 -13.15
CA PRO A 110 -8.18 25.64 -12.56
C PRO A 110 -9.42 25.87 -13.45
N GLN A 111 -9.30 25.59 -14.75
CA GLN A 111 -10.42 25.70 -15.67
C GLN A 111 -11.42 24.57 -15.41
N THR A 112 -12.71 24.91 -15.50
CA THR A 112 -13.77 23.91 -15.63
C THR A 112 -14.14 23.79 -17.09
N ARG A 113 -14.68 22.63 -17.46
CA ARG A 113 -15.17 22.37 -18.83
C ARG A 113 -16.64 21.97 -18.75
N SER A 114 -17.49 22.73 -19.43
CA SER A 114 -18.92 22.46 -19.43
C SER A 114 -19.20 21.05 -19.96
N GLY A 115 -20.00 20.27 -19.21
CA GLY A 115 -20.36 18.90 -19.54
C GLY A 115 -19.33 17.83 -19.15
N TYR A 116 -18.26 18.18 -18.42
CA TYR A 116 -17.23 17.24 -17.98
C TYR A 116 -16.94 17.41 -16.50
N ASP A 117 -16.60 16.32 -15.83
CA ASP A 117 -15.97 16.35 -14.52
C ASP A 117 -14.43 16.34 -14.68
N ARG A 118 -13.72 16.74 -13.62
CA ARG A 118 -12.27 16.59 -13.51
C ARG A 118 -12.00 15.36 -12.65
N ASP A 119 -11.60 14.28 -13.30
CA ASP A 119 -11.20 13.03 -12.64
C ASP A 119 -9.73 13.12 -12.23
N GLU A 120 -9.37 12.47 -11.12
CA GLU A 120 -8.07 12.55 -10.47
C GLU A 120 -7.44 11.17 -10.30
N TYR A 121 -6.18 11.04 -10.68
CA TYR A 121 -5.38 9.87 -10.38
C TYR A 121 -3.96 10.23 -9.88
N PRO A 122 -3.55 9.84 -8.67
CA PRO A 122 -4.35 9.11 -7.68
C PRO A 122 -5.53 9.93 -7.12
N PRO A 123 -6.67 9.29 -6.77
CA PRO A 123 -7.79 9.98 -6.16
C PRO A 123 -7.44 10.61 -4.81
N ALA A 124 -8.07 11.74 -4.48
CA ALA A 124 -7.78 12.51 -3.27
C ALA A 124 -8.03 11.75 -1.94
N MET A 125 -8.82 10.67 -1.94
CA MET A 125 -9.03 9.82 -0.75
C MET A 125 -7.86 8.89 -0.42
N PHE A 126 -6.78 8.96 -1.21
CA PHE A 126 -5.53 8.27 -0.94
C PHE A 126 -4.42 9.29 -0.65
N SER A 127 -3.45 8.88 0.17
CA SER A 127 -2.32 9.73 0.58
C SER A 127 -1.45 10.21 -0.59
N GLU A 128 -1.43 9.44 -1.68
CA GLU A 128 -0.67 9.71 -2.91
C GLU A 128 -1.42 10.66 -3.86
N GLY A 129 -2.66 11.01 -3.55
CA GLY A 129 -3.45 12.01 -4.27
C GLY A 129 -3.03 13.44 -3.96
N GLY A 130 -3.70 14.40 -4.58
CA GLY A 130 -3.42 15.83 -4.38
C GLY A 130 -2.38 16.39 -5.35
N GLU A 131 -1.42 17.16 -4.85
CA GLU A 131 -0.40 17.80 -5.69
C GLU A 131 0.32 16.78 -6.60
N GLY A 132 0.29 17.04 -7.91
CA GLY A 132 0.94 16.19 -8.91
C GLY A 132 0.10 15.02 -9.40
N SER A 133 -1.12 14.83 -8.88
CA SER A 133 -2.12 13.93 -9.45
C SER A 133 -2.40 14.30 -10.91
N SER A 134 -2.57 13.28 -11.74
CA SER A 134 -3.13 13.41 -13.08
C SER A 134 -4.57 13.87 -12.97
N VAL A 135 -4.94 14.92 -13.69
CA VAL A 135 -6.31 15.44 -13.72
C VAL A 135 -6.78 15.50 -15.16
N LYS A 136 -7.83 14.74 -15.50
CA LYS A 136 -8.36 14.63 -16.87
C LYS A 136 -9.84 14.98 -16.91
N TYR A 137 -10.27 15.63 -17.99
CA TYR A 137 -11.70 15.82 -18.23
C TYR A 137 -12.32 14.55 -18.78
N ILE A 138 -13.33 14.03 -18.08
CA ILE A 138 -14.08 12.84 -18.52
C ILE A 138 -15.59 13.05 -18.33
N ASP A 139 -16.39 12.18 -18.93
CA ASP A 139 -17.84 12.19 -18.80
C ASP A 139 -18.28 12.11 -17.31
N PRO A 140 -19.22 12.99 -16.86
CA PRO A 140 -19.65 13.00 -15.46
C PRO A 140 -20.34 11.72 -14.97
N PHE A 141 -21.05 10.99 -15.84
CA PHE A 141 -21.70 9.74 -15.44
C PHE A 141 -20.65 8.65 -15.21
N ASP A 142 -19.70 8.53 -16.14
CA ASP A 142 -18.55 7.62 -16.03
C ASP A 142 -17.74 7.90 -14.74
N ASN A 143 -17.32 9.14 -14.54
CA ASN A 143 -16.54 9.58 -13.38
C ASN A 143 -17.20 9.27 -12.04
N ARG A 144 -18.48 9.67 -11.90
CA ARG A 144 -19.20 9.56 -10.62
C ARG A 144 -19.54 8.11 -10.32
N GLY A 145 -19.83 7.32 -11.35
CA GLY A 145 -20.03 5.88 -11.23
C GLY A 145 -18.77 5.18 -10.75
N ALA A 146 -17.63 5.41 -11.41
CA ALA A 146 -16.34 4.89 -11.00
C ALA A 146 -15.98 5.28 -9.56
N GLY A 147 -16.14 6.56 -9.21
CA GLY A 147 -15.89 7.07 -7.86
C GLY A 147 -16.80 6.44 -6.81
N SER A 148 -18.07 6.20 -7.11
CA SER A 148 -19.00 5.51 -6.21
C SER A 148 -18.62 4.03 -6.03
N SER A 149 -18.27 3.34 -7.11
CA SER A 149 -17.83 1.95 -7.07
C SER A 149 -16.56 1.79 -6.21
N MET A 150 -15.55 2.63 -6.45
CA MET A 150 -14.31 2.65 -5.68
C MET A 150 -14.56 2.88 -4.19
N ARG A 151 -15.36 3.88 -3.82
CA ARG A 151 -15.72 4.15 -2.41
C ARG A 151 -16.42 2.96 -1.76
N HIS A 152 -17.29 2.25 -2.49
CA HIS A 152 -17.94 1.05 -1.99
C HIS A 152 -16.93 -0.08 -1.73
N GLN A 153 -16.01 -0.33 -2.67
CA GLN A 153 -14.99 -1.38 -2.55
C GLN A 153 -14.08 -1.18 -1.33
N VAL A 154 -13.72 0.06 -1.02
CA VAL A 154 -12.87 0.37 0.14
C VAL A 154 -13.65 0.71 1.41
N SER A 155 -14.97 0.59 1.43
CA SER A 155 -15.79 1.06 2.57
C SER A 155 -15.55 0.32 3.88
N SER A 156 -15.08 -0.93 3.81
CA SER A 156 -14.73 -1.77 4.97
C SER A 156 -13.26 -1.73 5.34
N LEU A 157 -12.45 -0.92 4.65
CA LEU A 157 -11.01 -0.81 4.88
C LEU A 157 -10.71 0.43 5.72
N ASP A 158 -9.81 0.26 6.68
CA ASP A 158 -9.39 1.32 7.58
C ASP A 158 -8.43 2.30 6.87
N ASP A 159 -8.37 3.53 7.38
CA ASP A 159 -7.31 4.47 6.95
C ASP A 159 -5.93 3.88 7.30
N GLY A 160 -4.96 4.07 6.40
CA GLY A 160 -3.64 3.45 6.46
C GLY A 160 -3.53 2.10 5.73
N GLU A 161 -4.65 1.46 5.36
CA GLU A 161 -4.60 0.26 4.52
C GLU A 161 -4.15 0.57 3.08
N LYS A 162 -3.35 -0.32 2.50
CA LYS A 162 -2.85 -0.22 1.12
C LYS A 162 -3.72 -1.04 0.17
N VAL A 163 -4.06 -0.45 -0.96
CA VAL A 163 -4.82 -1.10 -2.05
C VAL A 163 -4.11 -0.92 -3.38
N ILE A 164 -4.32 -1.85 -4.31
CA ILE A 164 -3.85 -1.74 -5.69
C ILE A 164 -5.03 -1.38 -6.59
N ILE A 165 -4.96 -0.25 -7.29
CA ILE A 165 -5.98 0.13 -8.28
C ILE A 165 -5.67 -0.55 -9.62
N LEU A 166 -6.66 -1.26 -10.16
CA LEU A 166 -6.60 -1.89 -11.47
C LEU A 166 -7.72 -1.34 -12.37
N ALA A 167 -7.41 -1.17 -13.65
CA ALA A 167 -8.39 -0.90 -14.70
C ALA A 167 -8.60 -2.18 -15.53
N ASP A 168 -9.67 -2.90 -15.23
CA ASP A 168 -10.00 -4.23 -15.77
C ASP A 168 -11.43 -4.24 -16.34
#